data_AF-A0A1Q3WM34-F1
#
_entry.id   AF-A0A1Q3WM34-F1
#
_cell.length_a   1.000
_cell.length_b   1.000
_cell.length_c   1.000
_cell.angle_alpha   90.00
_cell.angle_beta   90.00
_cell.angle_gamma   90.00
#
_symmetry.space_group_name_H-M   'P 1'
#
loop_
_entity.id
_entity.type
_entity.pdbx_description
1 polymer ?
#
loop_
_entity_poly.entity_id
_entity_poly.type
_entity_poly.pdbx_seq_one_letter_code
_entity_poly.pdbx_strand_id
1 'polypeptide(L)'
;MRLEDEVRVVQFAQGVGSDSELINRFQQLGKREKVIVFSDLSGFVQDLNPTEAEVDQANGLREQIGIELPESVLKGHWLATMQHILFMPGDHCDALNTLLLYLFRIVYQRHYTLLKGEADNWWYWDLSDQTIVESILEKHRTAIEDGYTNPSFRMEFETVARLWNKTGATAQVEPATVEPVTPPNPVFLSYDQVLTVSLNNLVTYMSPGLSILLSSLTNAFSVKYQIPTEQARKIVLAVLERYLIAMYNRSLFN
;
A
#
# COMPACT_ATOMS: atom_id res chain seq x y z
N MET A 1 -1.50 3.45 -1.12
CA MET A 1 -1.56 4.49 -2.16
C MET A 1 -3.03 4.69 -2.50
N ARG A 2 -3.47 5.92 -2.74
CA ARG A 2 -4.87 6.20 -3.13
C ARG A 2 -5.12 5.73 -4.56
N LEU A 3 -6.37 5.38 -4.90
CA LEU A 3 -6.69 4.88 -6.24
C LEU A 3 -6.35 5.91 -7.32
N GLU A 4 -6.53 7.20 -7.06
CA GLU A 4 -6.21 8.27 -8.00
C GLU A 4 -4.70 8.34 -8.31
N ASP A 5 -3.85 7.95 -7.37
CA ASP A 5 -2.40 7.93 -7.56
C ASP A 5 -1.99 6.68 -8.33
N GLU A 6 -2.61 5.54 -8.02
CA GLU A 6 -2.43 4.29 -8.74
C GLU A 6 -2.85 4.41 -10.21
N VAL A 7 -4.01 5.03 -10.49
CA VAL A 7 -4.46 5.29 -11.87
C VAL A 7 -3.42 6.10 -12.63
N ARG A 8 -2.84 7.15 -12.02
CA ARG A 8 -1.78 7.94 -12.66
C ARG A 8 -0.51 7.13 -12.90
N VAL A 9 -0.11 6.30 -11.93
CA VAL A 9 1.04 5.40 -12.07
C VAL A 9 0.85 4.44 -13.24
N VAL A 10 -0.35 3.86 -13.40
CA VAL A 10 -0.67 2.99 -14.54
C VAL A 10 -0.73 3.77 -15.85
N GLN A 11 -1.32 4.98 -15.87
CA GLN A 11 -1.30 5.87 -17.04
C GLN A 11 0.13 6.21 -17.48
N PHE A 12 1.03 6.49 -16.54
CA PHE A 12 2.45 6.68 -16.82
C PHE A 12 3.08 5.41 -17.43
N ALA A 13 2.78 4.24 -16.87
CA ALA A 13 3.31 2.98 -17.37
C ALA A 13 2.81 2.65 -18.80
N GLN A 14 1.58 3.04 -19.13
CA GLN A 14 1.02 2.98 -20.49
C GLN A 14 1.62 4.02 -21.46
N GLY A 15 2.37 5.00 -20.95
CA GLY A 15 2.95 6.09 -21.74
C GLY A 15 2.01 7.26 -22.00
N VAL A 16 0.88 7.34 -21.29
CA VAL A 16 -0.10 8.43 -21.38
C VAL A 16 0.19 9.54 -20.37
N GLY A 17 0.66 9.17 -19.17
CA GLY A 17 0.95 10.09 -18.06
C GLY A 17 2.36 10.68 -18.10
N SER A 18 2.55 11.86 -17.49
CA SER A 18 3.86 12.47 -17.31
C SER A 18 4.59 11.92 -16.07
N ASP A 19 5.85 11.53 -16.25
CA ASP A 19 6.77 11.22 -15.15
C ASP A 19 7.00 12.42 -14.24
N SER A 20 7.25 13.59 -14.82
CA SER A 20 7.60 14.80 -14.08
C SER A 20 6.50 15.22 -13.08
N GLU A 21 5.24 15.07 -13.45
CA GLU A 21 4.10 15.38 -12.57
C GLU A 21 4.04 14.40 -11.38
N LEU A 22 4.19 13.10 -11.65
CA LEU A 22 4.18 12.06 -10.61
C LEU A 22 5.36 12.21 -9.65
N ILE A 23 6.56 12.42 -10.18
CA ILE A 23 7.79 12.60 -9.39
C ILE A 23 7.66 13.83 -8.50
N ASN A 24 7.25 14.98 -9.05
CA ASN A 24 7.03 16.21 -8.28
C ASN A 24 6.04 15.99 -7.15
N ARG A 25 4.97 15.25 -7.42
CA ARG A 25 3.95 14.94 -6.41
C ARG A 25 4.50 14.05 -5.30
N PHE A 26 5.24 13.00 -5.66
CA PHE A 26 5.88 12.14 -4.66
C PHE A 26 6.89 12.90 -3.81
N GLN A 27 7.64 13.82 -4.38
CA GLN A 27 8.59 14.67 -3.66
C GLN A 27 7.92 15.57 -2.61
N GLN A 28 6.69 16.04 -2.88
CA GLN A 28 5.91 16.89 -1.98
C GLN A 28 5.28 16.12 -0.80
N LEU A 29 5.29 14.79 -0.81
CA LEU A 29 4.73 13.97 0.26
C LEU A 29 5.59 14.03 1.53
N GLY A 30 4.95 13.86 2.69
CA GLY A 30 5.64 13.67 3.96
C GLY A 30 6.41 12.35 3.99
N LYS A 31 7.41 12.24 4.87
CA LYS A 31 8.26 11.04 5.00
C LYS A 31 7.46 9.74 5.11
N ARG A 32 6.39 9.73 5.92
CA ARG A 32 5.53 8.56 6.11
C ARG A 32 4.75 8.19 4.84
N GLU A 33 4.25 9.17 4.11
CA GLU A 33 3.51 8.96 2.86
C GLU A 33 4.44 8.45 1.76
N LYS A 34 5.68 8.95 1.69
CA LYS A 34 6.70 8.44 0.77
C LYS A 34 7.03 6.96 1.02
N VAL A 35 7.08 6.52 2.29
CA VAL A 35 7.24 5.09 2.65
C VAL A 35 6.06 4.26 2.16
N ILE A 36 4.84 4.79 2.25
CA ILE A 36 3.64 4.08 1.78
C ILE A 36 3.69 3.92 0.27
N VAL A 37 3.95 5.02 -0.46
CA VAL A 37 4.12 4.98 -1.93
C VAL A 37 5.20 3.98 -2.33
N PHE A 38 6.34 4.00 -1.64
CA PHE A 38 7.44 3.05 -1.88
C PHE A 38 6.98 1.60 -1.70
N SER A 39 6.31 1.31 -0.59
CA SER A 39 5.80 -0.03 -0.27
C SER A 39 4.81 -0.51 -1.34
N ASP A 40 3.84 0.33 -1.72
CA ASP A 40 2.84 -0.01 -2.73
C ASP A 40 3.48 -0.26 -4.11
N LEU A 41 4.36 0.64 -4.57
CA LEU A 41 5.08 0.47 -5.84
C LEU A 41 5.94 -0.79 -5.84
N SER A 42 6.60 -1.10 -4.72
CA SER A 42 7.38 -2.32 -4.60
C SER A 42 6.51 -3.58 -4.70
N GLY A 43 5.31 -3.55 -4.09
CA GLY A 43 4.32 -4.61 -4.21
C GLY A 43 3.87 -4.80 -5.66
N PHE A 44 3.52 -3.71 -6.35
CA PHE A 44 3.12 -3.75 -7.76
C PHE A 44 4.21 -4.35 -8.66
N VAL A 45 5.47 -3.96 -8.45
CA VAL A 45 6.60 -4.53 -9.20
C VAL A 45 6.71 -6.04 -8.94
N GLN A 46 6.60 -6.47 -7.69
CA GLN A 46 6.71 -7.88 -7.32
C GLN A 46 5.58 -8.74 -7.89
N ASP A 47 4.34 -8.26 -7.84
CA ASP A 47 3.18 -8.95 -8.41
C ASP A 47 3.35 -9.22 -9.91
N LEU A 48 4.07 -8.32 -10.60
CA LEU A 48 4.40 -8.46 -12.01
C LEU A 48 5.64 -9.32 -12.26
N ASN A 49 6.31 -9.81 -11.21
CA ASN A 49 7.46 -10.72 -11.24
C ASN A 49 8.57 -10.28 -12.25
N PRO A 50 9.40 -9.30 -11.87
CA PRO A 50 10.39 -8.71 -12.75
C PRO A 50 11.53 -9.69 -13.03
N THR A 51 12.02 -9.69 -14.26
CA THR A 51 13.22 -10.43 -14.67
C THR A 51 14.49 -9.65 -14.34
N GLU A 52 15.61 -10.34 -14.20
CA GLU A 52 16.91 -9.70 -13.94
C GLU A 52 17.29 -8.69 -15.03
N ALA A 53 16.98 -9.00 -16.29
CA ALA A 53 17.21 -8.10 -17.42
C ALA A 53 16.41 -6.78 -17.32
N GLU A 54 15.16 -6.83 -16.86
CA GLU A 54 14.33 -5.63 -16.66
C GLU A 54 14.84 -4.78 -15.48
N VAL A 55 15.36 -5.44 -14.44
CA VAL A 55 16.01 -4.77 -13.30
C VAL A 55 17.29 -4.08 -13.74
N ASP A 56 18.13 -4.75 -14.54
CA ASP A 56 19.34 -4.17 -15.10
C ASP A 56 19.03 -3.01 -16.06
N GLN A 57 17.97 -3.13 -16.86
CA GLN A 57 17.49 -2.04 -17.70
C GLN A 57 17.08 -0.83 -16.87
N ALA A 58 16.33 -1.02 -15.79
CA ALA A 58 15.97 0.07 -14.87
C ALA A 58 17.21 0.70 -14.22
N ASN A 59 18.21 -0.12 -13.87
CA ASN A 59 19.48 0.36 -13.33
C ASN A 59 20.27 1.21 -14.33
N GLY A 60 20.25 0.85 -15.61
CA GLY A 60 20.87 1.64 -16.68
C GLY A 60 20.22 3.02 -16.88
N LEU A 61 18.96 3.21 -16.45
CA LEU A 61 18.29 4.51 -16.54
C LEU A 61 18.70 5.50 -15.44
N ARG A 62 19.43 5.07 -14.42
CA ARG A 62 19.77 5.92 -13.26
C ARG A 62 20.51 7.19 -13.64
N GLU A 63 21.51 7.08 -14.53
CA GLU A 63 22.26 8.26 -15.01
C GLU A 63 21.37 9.23 -15.78
N GLN A 64 20.43 8.70 -16.57
CA GLN A 64 19.51 9.51 -17.37
C GLN A 64 18.46 10.24 -16.50
N ILE A 65 18.08 9.62 -15.38
CA ILE A 65 17.10 10.17 -14.44
C ILE A 65 17.78 11.03 -13.35
N GLY A 66 19.12 11.13 -13.35
CA GLY A 66 19.88 11.92 -12.38
C GLY A 66 19.91 11.31 -10.98
N ILE A 67 19.85 9.98 -10.88
CA ILE A 67 19.81 9.25 -9.62
C ILE A 67 21.21 8.76 -9.24
N GLU A 68 21.80 9.37 -8.22
CA GLU A 68 23.10 8.95 -7.65
C GLU A 68 22.92 7.86 -6.58
N LEU A 69 22.49 6.66 -6.99
CA LEU A 69 22.38 5.49 -6.11
C LEU A 69 23.39 4.40 -6.50
N PRO A 70 24.05 3.73 -5.54
CA PRO A 70 24.98 2.63 -5.83
C PRO A 70 24.30 1.50 -6.64
N GLU A 71 24.95 0.95 -7.67
CA GLU A 71 24.38 -0.10 -8.55
C GLU A 71 23.75 -1.26 -7.78
N SER A 72 24.30 -1.62 -6.62
CA SER A 72 23.81 -2.69 -5.74
C SER A 72 22.37 -2.51 -5.20
N VAL A 73 21.77 -1.33 -5.36
CA VAL A 73 20.45 -0.98 -4.79
C VAL A 73 19.26 -1.70 -5.43
N LEU A 74 19.37 -2.25 -6.64
CA LEU A 74 18.34 -3.12 -7.23
C LEU A 74 18.99 -4.37 -7.79
N LYS A 75 19.41 -5.30 -6.92
CA LYS A 75 19.67 -6.69 -7.35
C LYS A 75 18.41 -7.52 -7.12
N GLY A 76 18.19 -8.61 -7.84
CA GLY A 76 17.00 -9.47 -7.67
C GLY A 76 16.75 -9.93 -6.22
N HIS A 77 17.83 -10.18 -5.46
CA HIS A 77 17.76 -10.45 -4.02
C HIS A 77 17.17 -9.26 -3.23
N TRP A 78 17.46 -8.02 -3.63
CA TRP A 78 16.95 -6.81 -2.98
C TRP A 78 15.43 -6.73 -3.07
N LEU A 79 14.82 -6.95 -4.25
CA LEU A 79 13.36 -6.96 -4.40
C LEU A 79 12.69 -8.02 -3.51
N ALA A 80 13.27 -9.22 -3.41
CA ALA A 80 12.79 -10.27 -2.50
C ALA A 80 12.99 -9.90 -1.01
N THR A 81 14.05 -9.17 -0.68
CA THR A 81 14.32 -8.73 0.70
C THR A 81 13.47 -7.51 1.11
N MET A 82 13.06 -6.68 0.15
CA MET A 82 12.30 -5.45 0.41
C MET A 82 10.87 -5.67 0.93
N GLN A 83 10.29 -6.87 0.80
CA GLN A 83 9.04 -7.22 1.50
C GLN A 83 9.17 -7.14 3.03
N HIS A 84 10.39 -7.38 3.54
CA HIS A 84 10.66 -7.50 4.97
C HIS A 84 11.42 -6.30 5.54
N ILE A 85 11.96 -5.44 4.68
CA ILE A 85 12.77 -4.29 5.07
C ILE A 85 11.89 -3.03 5.01
N LEU A 86 11.26 -2.72 6.14
CA LEU A 86 10.74 -1.37 6.47
C LEU A 86 11.84 -0.28 6.51
N PHE A 87 13.08 -0.65 6.19
CA PHE A 87 14.22 0.25 6.15
C PHE A 87 14.22 1.02 4.82
N MET A 88 13.49 2.13 4.84
CA MET A 88 13.60 3.16 3.83
C MET A 88 15.02 3.76 3.93
N PRO A 89 15.82 3.80 2.84
CA PRO A 89 17.15 4.41 2.85
C PRO A 89 17.03 5.92 2.99
N GLY A 90 16.87 6.40 4.24
CA GLY A 90 16.98 7.80 4.67
C GLY A 90 16.70 8.86 3.59
N ASP A 91 17.76 9.58 3.21
CA ASP A 91 17.72 10.77 2.35
C ASP A 91 17.50 10.46 0.86
N HIS A 92 17.42 9.18 0.46
CA HIS A 92 17.30 8.77 -0.94
C HIS A 92 15.90 8.30 -1.34
N CYS A 93 14.88 8.58 -0.53
CA CYS A 93 13.51 8.11 -0.78
C CYS A 93 12.97 8.50 -2.16
N ASP A 94 13.21 9.74 -2.57
CA ASP A 94 12.69 10.27 -3.83
C ASP A 94 13.34 9.60 -5.04
N ALA A 95 14.66 9.38 -4.96
CA ALA A 95 15.41 8.64 -5.97
C ALA A 95 14.92 7.19 -6.08
N LEU A 96 14.67 6.53 -4.94
CA LEU A 96 14.18 5.15 -4.91
C LEU A 96 12.75 5.01 -5.43
N ASN A 97 11.84 5.90 -5.03
CA ASN A 97 10.48 5.94 -5.57
C ASN A 97 10.48 6.17 -7.08
N THR A 98 11.35 7.07 -7.56
CA THR A 98 11.51 7.32 -8.99
C THR A 98 12.02 6.07 -9.71
N LEU A 99 13.07 5.44 -9.20
CA LEU A 99 13.64 4.24 -9.79
C LEU A 99 12.62 3.08 -9.82
N LEU A 100 11.85 2.89 -8.74
CA LEU A 100 10.76 1.91 -8.70
C LEU A 100 9.65 2.23 -9.70
N LEU A 101 9.30 3.50 -9.89
CA LEU A 101 8.30 3.92 -10.86
C LEU A 101 8.73 3.53 -12.30
N TYR A 102 10.00 3.73 -12.62
CA TYR A 102 10.56 3.32 -13.91
C TYR A 102 10.65 1.80 -14.07
N LEU A 103 11.07 1.08 -13.03
CA LEU A 103 11.05 -0.38 -13.04
C LEU A 103 9.63 -0.91 -13.23
N PHE A 104 8.66 -0.36 -12.51
CA PHE A 104 7.24 -0.69 -12.68
C PHE A 104 6.81 -0.50 -14.13
N ARG A 105 7.12 0.63 -14.75
CA ARG A 105 6.80 0.88 -16.17
C ARG A 105 7.37 -0.19 -17.10
N ILE A 106 8.65 -0.54 -16.95
CA ILE A 106 9.30 -1.54 -17.80
C ILE A 106 8.58 -2.89 -17.68
N VAL A 107 8.38 -3.36 -16.45
CA VAL A 107 7.79 -4.67 -16.19
C VAL A 107 6.31 -4.69 -16.60
N TYR A 108 5.59 -3.60 -16.33
CA TYR A 108 4.20 -3.43 -16.72
C TYR A 108 4.01 -3.50 -18.24
N GLN A 109 4.89 -2.89 -19.04
CA GLN A 109 4.77 -2.90 -20.49
C GLN A 109 4.78 -4.31 -21.10
N ARG A 110 5.56 -5.22 -20.50
CA ARG A 110 5.56 -6.65 -20.88
C ARG A 110 4.18 -7.28 -20.65
N HIS A 111 3.57 -7.05 -19.49
CA HIS A 111 2.24 -7.59 -19.15
C HIS A 111 1.13 -6.91 -19.95
N TYR A 112 1.19 -5.59 -20.11
CA TYR A 112 0.18 -4.83 -20.86
C TYR A 112 0.07 -5.32 -22.31
N THR A 113 1.19 -5.64 -22.96
CA THR A 113 1.17 -6.15 -24.34
C THR A 113 0.44 -7.51 -24.45
N LEU A 114 0.46 -8.31 -23.39
CA LEU A 114 -0.16 -9.64 -23.35
C LEU A 114 -1.63 -9.60 -22.91
N LEU A 115 -1.97 -8.70 -21.99
CA LEU A 115 -3.25 -8.68 -21.27
C LEU A 115 -4.15 -7.50 -21.66
N LYS A 116 -3.74 -6.67 -22.63
CA LYS A 116 -4.53 -5.52 -23.07
C LYS A 116 -5.94 -5.95 -23.46
N GLY A 117 -6.94 -5.29 -22.84
CA GLY A 117 -8.36 -5.56 -23.09
C GLY A 117 -8.95 -6.71 -22.26
N GLU A 118 -8.19 -7.26 -21.31
CA GLU A 118 -8.73 -8.19 -20.32
C GLU A 118 -9.77 -7.49 -19.43
N ALA A 119 -10.96 -8.07 -19.32
CA ALA A 119 -12.10 -7.43 -18.66
C ALA A 119 -11.97 -7.38 -17.13
N ASP A 120 -11.20 -8.31 -16.55
CA ASP A 120 -11.22 -8.56 -15.10
C ASP A 120 -10.22 -7.67 -14.32
N ASN A 121 -9.27 -7.02 -15.00
CA ASN A 121 -8.32 -6.12 -14.36
C ASN A 121 -8.23 -4.78 -15.09
N TRP A 122 -8.69 -3.72 -14.42
CA TRP A 122 -8.70 -2.36 -14.96
C TRP A 122 -7.29 -1.82 -15.26
N TRP A 123 -6.24 -2.39 -14.67
CA TRP A 123 -4.86 -2.03 -15.00
C TRP A 123 -4.55 -2.21 -16.49
N TYR A 124 -5.23 -3.11 -17.19
CA TYR A 124 -4.99 -3.39 -18.61
C TYR A 124 -6.04 -2.76 -19.54
N TRP A 125 -6.92 -1.90 -19.01
CA TRP A 125 -7.82 -1.10 -19.82
C TRP A 125 -7.09 0.08 -20.46
N ASP A 126 -7.71 0.72 -21.45
CA ASP A 126 -7.13 1.88 -22.11
C ASP A 126 -7.36 3.15 -21.26
N LEU A 127 -6.34 3.55 -20.48
CA LEU A 127 -6.44 4.72 -19.60
C LEU A 127 -6.12 6.03 -20.34
N SER A 128 -5.95 5.99 -21.67
CA SER A 128 -6.01 7.20 -22.49
C SER A 128 -7.43 7.73 -22.67
N ASP A 129 -8.44 6.85 -22.51
CA ASP A 129 -9.84 7.23 -22.52
C ASP A 129 -10.26 7.77 -21.14
N GLN A 130 -10.51 9.07 -21.08
CA GLN A 130 -10.94 9.75 -19.88
C GLN A 130 -12.27 9.21 -19.34
N THR A 131 -13.15 8.69 -20.19
CA THR A 131 -14.43 8.10 -19.76
C THR A 131 -14.21 6.82 -18.95
N ILE A 132 -13.22 6.01 -19.33
CA ILE A 132 -12.82 4.80 -18.60
C ILE A 132 -12.26 5.19 -17.24
N VAL A 133 -11.34 6.17 -17.21
CA VAL A 133 -10.75 6.69 -15.97
C VAL A 133 -11.84 7.21 -15.02
N GLU A 134 -12.76 8.01 -15.51
CA GLU A 134 -13.88 8.53 -14.71
C GLU A 134 -14.78 7.42 -14.18
N SER A 135 -15.04 6.39 -14.98
CA SER A 135 -15.85 5.25 -14.55
C SER A 135 -15.21 4.46 -13.39
N ILE A 136 -13.88 4.28 -13.41
CA ILE A 136 -13.14 3.60 -12.35
C ILE A 136 -13.23 4.41 -11.06
N LEU A 137 -12.97 5.73 -11.15
CA LEU A 137 -13.00 6.63 -10.01
C LEU A 137 -14.41 6.77 -9.43
N GLU A 138 -15.45 6.83 -10.27
CA GLU A 138 -16.84 6.94 -9.83
C GLU A 138 -17.32 5.67 -9.13
N LYS A 139 -17.00 4.49 -9.66
CA LYS A 139 -17.29 3.21 -8.98
C LYS A 139 -16.64 3.16 -7.60
N HIS A 140 -15.38 3.59 -7.50
CA HIS A 140 -14.66 3.63 -6.22
C HIS A 140 -15.30 4.63 -5.24
N ARG A 141 -15.62 5.84 -5.71
CA ARG A 141 -16.29 6.87 -4.91
C ARG A 141 -17.65 6.42 -4.41
N THR A 142 -18.44 5.80 -5.28
CA THR A 142 -19.76 5.24 -4.93
C THR A 142 -19.62 4.16 -3.85
N ALA A 143 -18.64 3.28 -3.97
CA ALA A 143 -18.41 2.23 -2.97
C ALA A 143 -17.93 2.79 -1.62
N ILE A 144 -17.13 3.86 -1.61
CA ILE A 144 -16.77 4.58 -0.38
C ILE A 144 -18.02 5.23 0.23
N GLU A 145 -18.85 5.87 -0.58
CA GLU A 145 -20.04 6.57 -0.09
C GLU A 145 -21.07 5.59 0.48
N ASP A 146 -21.36 4.49 -0.21
CA ASP A 146 -22.18 3.41 0.36
C ASP A 146 -21.54 2.86 1.62
N GLY A 147 -20.23 2.59 1.63
CA GLY A 147 -19.54 2.11 2.83
C GLY A 147 -19.67 3.03 4.04
N TYR A 148 -19.70 4.34 3.83
CA TYR A 148 -19.83 5.37 4.87
C TYR A 148 -21.27 5.60 5.32
N THR A 149 -22.22 5.56 4.39
CA THR A 149 -23.64 5.89 4.65
C THR A 149 -24.48 4.69 5.05
N ASN A 150 -24.05 3.47 4.69
CA ASN A 150 -24.80 2.26 4.92
C ASN A 150 -24.88 1.92 6.42
N PRO A 151 -26.09 1.86 7.01
CA PRO A 151 -26.26 1.58 8.44
C PRO A 151 -25.68 0.23 8.88
N SER A 152 -25.58 -0.74 7.96
CA SER A 152 -25.10 -2.09 8.25
C SER A 152 -23.59 -2.18 8.52
N PHE A 153 -22.81 -1.18 8.14
CA PHE A 153 -21.35 -1.15 8.42
C PHE A 153 -20.95 -0.08 9.43
N ARG A 154 -21.91 0.75 9.86
CA ARG A 154 -21.64 1.93 10.68
C ARG A 154 -20.96 1.57 12.00
N MET A 155 -21.49 0.57 12.71
CA MET A 155 -20.97 0.18 14.03
C MET A 155 -19.56 -0.40 13.93
N GLU A 156 -19.29 -1.14 12.86
CA GLU A 156 -17.99 -1.74 12.55
C GLU A 156 -16.97 -0.64 12.29
N PHE A 157 -17.27 0.31 11.40
CA PHE A 157 -16.35 1.42 11.12
C PHE A 157 -16.14 2.35 12.31
N GLU A 158 -17.18 2.65 13.10
CA GLU A 158 -17.03 3.41 14.36
C GLU A 158 -16.13 2.67 15.37
N THR A 159 -16.26 1.35 15.45
CA THR A 159 -15.44 0.51 16.34
C THR A 159 -13.98 0.49 15.88
N VAL A 160 -13.75 0.30 14.58
CA VAL A 160 -12.42 0.31 13.97
C VAL A 160 -11.76 1.69 14.15
N ALA A 161 -12.47 2.79 13.89
CA ALA A 161 -11.96 4.15 14.09
C ALA A 161 -11.58 4.40 15.55
N ARG A 162 -12.41 3.96 16.50
CA ARG A 162 -12.14 4.08 17.93
C ARG A 162 -10.91 3.27 18.36
N LEU A 163 -10.80 2.02 17.89
CA LEU A 163 -9.65 1.16 18.17
C LEU A 163 -8.38 1.76 17.58
N TRP A 164 -8.42 2.19 16.32
CA TRP A 164 -7.30 2.82 15.64
C TRP A 164 -6.81 4.07 16.38
N ASN A 165 -7.73 4.94 16.79
CA ASN A 165 -7.38 6.14 17.53
C ASN A 165 -6.72 5.81 18.89
N LYS A 166 -7.25 4.81 19.61
CA LYS A 166 -6.64 4.35 20.87
C LYS A 166 -5.24 3.81 20.66
N THR A 167 -5.03 2.94 19.69
CA THR A 167 -3.72 2.35 19.38
C THR A 167 -2.71 3.41 18.95
N GLY A 168 -3.13 4.36 18.11
CA GLY A 168 -2.32 5.48 17.66
C GLY A 168 -2.02 6.53 18.74
N ALA A 169 -2.84 6.63 19.80
CA ALA A 169 -2.59 7.49 20.95
C ALA A 169 -1.62 6.83 21.95
N THR A 170 -1.69 5.51 22.13
CA THR A 170 -0.76 4.77 22.99
C THR A 170 0.64 4.62 22.39
N ALA A 171 0.78 4.64 21.05
CA ALA A 171 2.08 4.59 20.38
C ALA A 171 2.92 5.88 20.54
N GLN A 172 2.32 7.00 20.98
CA GLN A 172 3.04 8.24 21.32
C GLN A 172 3.58 8.27 22.76
N VAL A 173 3.22 7.27 23.58
CA VAL A 173 3.84 7.10 24.89
C VAL A 173 5.10 6.26 24.67
N GLU A 174 6.27 6.85 24.92
CA GLU A 174 7.55 6.13 24.89
C GLU A 174 7.39 4.77 25.60
N PRO A 175 7.82 3.66 24.97
CA PRO A 175 7.78 2.37 25.64
C PRO A 175 8.67 2.48 26.88
N ALA A 176 8.04 2.49 28.06
CA ALA A 176 8.75 2.27 29.31
C ALA A 176 9.56 0.99 29.13
N THR A 177 10.88 1.09 29.33
CA THR A 177 11.81 -0.03 29.32
C THR A 177 11.29 -1.14 30.23
N VAL A 178 10.60 -2.11 29.65
CA VAL A 178 10.28 -3.36 30.34
C VAL A 178 11.53 -4.20 30.23
N GLU A 179 12.23 -4.38 31.35
CA GLU A 179 13.35 -5.30 31.45
C GLU A 179 12.91 -6.70 30.94
N PRO A 180 13.73 -7.38 30.12
CA PRO A 180 13.39 -8.70 29.62
C PRO A 180 13.33 -9.68 30.79
N VAL A 181 12.12 -10.00 31.24
CA VAL A 181 11.90 -11.11 32.16
C VAL A 181 12.14 -12.40 31.37
N THR A 182 13.32 -12.98 31.54
CA THR A 182 13.67 -14.31 31.04
C THR A 182 12.67 -15.34 31.58
N PRO A 183 11.80 -15.96 30.75
CA PRO A 183 10.93 -17.01 31.26
C PRO A 183 11.74 -18.31 31.40
N PRO A 184 11.59 -19.05 32.51
CA PRO A 184 12.25 -20.34 32.70
C PRO A 184 11.57 -21.42 31.85
N ASN A 185 12.34 -22.01 30.92
CA ASN A 185 12.16 -23.26 30.16
C ASN A 185 10.80 -23.61 29.49
N PRO A 186 10.83 -24.25 28.30
CA PRO A 186 9.71 -24.26 27.38
C PRO A 186 8.73 -25.37 27.73
N VAL A 187 7.56 -24.98 28.23
CA VAL A 187 6.38 -25.84 28.26
C VAL A 187 5.33 -25.09 27.46
N PHE A 188 5.10 -25.54 26.21
CA PHE A 188 4.06 -25.13 25.26
C PHE A 188 3.54 -23.68 25.36
N LEU A 189 3.69 -22.92 24.28
CA LEU A 189 3.03 -21.63 24.14
C LEU A 189 1.53 -21.78 24.42
N SER A 190 1.01 -21.00 25.36
CA SER A 190 -0.44 -20.91 25.59
C SER A 190 -1.13 -20.41 24.31
N TYR A 191 -2.44 -20.66 24.17
CA TYR A 191 -3.19 -20.17 23.01
C TYR A 191 -3.04 -18.65 22.83
N ASP A 192 -3.03 -17.91 23.94
CA ASP A 192 -2.76 -16.48 23.94
C ASP A 192 -1.34 -16.16 23.47
N GLN A 193 -0.32 -16.92 23.89
CA GLN A 193 1.06 -16.72 23.42
C GLN A 193 1.26 -17.11 21.95
N VAL A 194 0.57 -18.15 21.47
CA VAL A 194 0.53 -18.50 20.04
C VAL A 194 -0.12 -17.38 19.25
N LEU A 195 -1.20 -16.79 19.75
CA LEU A 195 -1.83 -15.61 19.17
C LEU A 195 -0.85 -14.43 19.17
N THR A 196 -0.19 -14.09 20.29
CA THR A 196 0.75 -12.97 20.33
C THR A 196 1.93 -13.18 19.38
N VAL A 197 2.51 -14.37 19.32
CA VAL A 197 3.66 -14.68 18.44
C VAL A 197 3.23 -14.72 16.97
N SER A 198 2.06 -15.26 16.65
CA SER A 198 1.55 -15.35 15.27
C SER A 198 1.03 -14.01 14.75
N LEU A 199 0.46 -13.17 15.62
CA LEU A 199 -0.08 -11.85 15.28
C LEU A 199 1.00 -10.75 15.28
N ASN A 200 2.08 -10.90 16.05
CA ASN A 200 3.22 -9.97 16.00
C ASN A 200 3.96 -9.96 14.65
N ASN A 201 3.80 -11.01 13.84
CA ASN A 201 4.39 -11.09 12.50
C ASN A 201 3.54 -10.39 11.43
N LEU A 202 2.30 -10.00 11.73
CA LEU A 202 1.43 -9.26 10.83
C LEU A 202 1.21 -7.84 11.40
N VAL A 203 2.14 -6.95 11.07
CA VAL A 203 2.10 -5.51 11.38
C VAL A 203 2.19 -5.23 12.89
N THR A 204 3.42 -5.00 13.35
CA THR A 204 3.88 -4.73 14.73
C THR A 204 3.23 -3.51 15.43
N TYR A 205 2.22 -2.88 14.83
CA TYR A 205 1.59 -1.64 15.30
C TYR A 205 0.07 -1.71 15.42
N MET A 206 -0.57 -2.85 15.15
CA MET A 206 -2.04 -2.99 15.24
C MET A 206 -2.45 -4.04 16.25
N SER A 207 -3.52 -3.78 17.01
CA SER A 207 -4.09 -4.79 17.89
C SER A 207 -4.70 -5.95 17.06
N PRO A 208 -4.63 -7.20 17.54
CA PRO A 208 -5.21 -8.35 16.83
C PRO A 208 -6.68 -8.17 16.46
N GLY A 209 -7.47 -7.56 17.35
CA GLY A 209 -8.89 -7.27 17.10
C GLY A 209 -9.10 -6.29 15.95
N LEU A 210 -8.23 -5.28 15.82
CA LEU A 210 -8.26 -4.33 14.71
C LEU A 210 -7.95 -5.02 13.38
N SER A 211 -6.95 -5.90 13.36
CA SER A 211 -6.57 -6.68 12.16
C SER A 211 -7.71 -7.59 11.68
N ILE A 212 -8.38 -8.28 12.61
CA ILE A 212 -9.53 -9.16 12.31
C ILE A 212 -10.70 -8.34 11.76
N LEU A 213 -11.04 -7.21 12.38
CA LEU A 213 -12.15 -6.36 11.92
C LEU A 213 -11.87 -5.77 10.53
N LEU A 214 -10.66 -5.29 10.29
CA LEU A 214 -10.25 -4.79 8.97
C LEU A 214 -10.30 -5.88 7.89
N SER A 215 -9.83 -7.08 8.22
CA SER A 215 -9.88 -8.23 7.30
C SER A 215 -11.33 -8.63 6.99
N SER A 216 -12.20 -8.65 8.01
CA SER A 216 -13.63 -8.95 7.84
C SER A 216 -14.33 -7.93 6.94
N LEU A 217 -14.13 -6.63 7.19
CA LEU A 217 -14.66 -5.56 6.35
C LEU A 217 -14.13 -5.65 4.92
N THR A 218 -12.83 -5.92 4.77
CA THR A 218 -12.21 -6.07 3.45
C THR A 218 -12.85 -7.21 2.67
N ASN A 219 -13.04 -8.37 3.29
CA ASN A 219 -13.69 -9.52 2.65
C ASN A 219 -15.17 -9.21 2.32
N ALA A 220 -15.90 -8.55 3.21
CA ALA A 220 -17.28 -8.16 2.98
C ALA A 220 -17.41 -7.21 1.78
N PHE A 221 -16.52 -6.22 1.65
CA PHE A 221 -16.48 -5.31 0.52
C PHE A 221 -16.06 -6.01 -0.77
N SER A 222 -15.07 -6.91 -0.71
CA SER A 222 -14.64 -7.70 -1.88
C SER A 222 -15.80 -8.51 -2.45
N VAL A 223 -16.57 -9.19 -1.59
CA VAL A 223 -17.74 -9.97 -2.00
C VAL A 223 -18.87 -9.06 -2.49
N LYS A 224 -19.20 -7.98 -1.76
CA LYS A 224 -20.32 -7.08 -2.10
C LYS A 224 -20.12 -6.40 -3.45
N TYR A 225 -18.91 -5.93 -3.73
CA TYR A 225 -18.59 -5.17 -4.93
C TYR A 225 -17.97 -6.00 -6.05
N GLN A 226 -17.72 -7.29 -5.82
CA GLN A 226 -17.05 -8.19 -6.76
C GLN A 226 -15.70 -7.63 -7.24
N ILE A 227 -14.93 -7.12 -6.29
CA ILE A 227 -13.61 -6.53 -6.55
C ILE A 227 -12.52 -7.32 -5.82
N PRO A 228 -11.26 -7.29 -6.32
CA PRO A 228 -10.14 -7.91 -5.64
C PRO A 228 -9.96 -7.41 -4.20
N THR A 229 -9.48 -8.27 -3.32
CA THR A 229 -9.27 -8.00 -1.89
C THR A 229 -8.46 -6.72 -1.64
N GLU A 230 -7.43 -6.46 -2.44
CA GLU A 230 -6.62 -5.23 -2.32
C GLU A 230 -7.41 -3.96 -2.65
N GLN A 231 -8.29 -4.01 -3.65
CA GLN A 231 -9.13 -2.86 -3.99
C GLN A 231 -10.22 -2.64 -2.93
N ALA A 232 -10.79 -3.73 -2.40
CA ALA A 232 -11.70 -3.66 -1.27
C ALA A 232 -11.02 -3.07 -0.02
N ARG A 233 -9.77 -3.44 0.25
CA ARG A 233 -8.98 -2.91 1.36
C ARG A 233 -8.79 -1.40 1.23
N LYS A 234 -8.49 -0.90 0.02
CA LYS A 234 -8.38 0.54 -0.26
C LYS A 234 -9.67 1.29 0.04
N ILE A 235 -10.83 0.72 -0.34
CA ILE A 235 -12.14 1.30 -0.02
C ILE A 235 -12.36 1.34 1.49
N VAL A 236 -12.12 0.23 2.19
CA VAL A 236 -12.28 0.14 3.65
C VAL A 236 -11.39 1.17 4.37
N LEU A 237 -10.14 1.32 3.95
CA LEU A 237 -9.22 2.32 4.52
C LEU A 237 -9.69 3.75 4.23
N ALA A 238 -10.23 4.04 3.05
CA ALA A 238 -10.77 5.35 2.72
C ALA A 238 -12.03 5.70 3.52
N VAL A 239 -12.93 4.73 3.73
CA VAL A 239 -14.09 4.90 4.60
C VAL A 239 -13.64 5.14 6.04
N LEU A 240 -12.69 4.33 6.53
CA LEU A 240 -12.10 4.50 7.86
C LEU A 240 -11.46 5.89 8.05
N GLU A 241 -10.72 6.40 7.05
CA GLU A 241 -10.13 7.74 7.08
C GLU A 241 -11.22 8.80 7.28
N ARG A 242 -12.37 8.70 6.59
CA ARG A 242 -13.50 9.62 6.80
C ARG A 242 -14.05 9.58 8.22
N TYR A 243 -14.19 8.38 8.80
CA TYR A 243 -14.63 8.23 10.19
C TYR A 243 -13.62 8.83 11.18
N LEU A 244 -12.33 8.61 10.97
CA LEU A 244 -11.27 9.18 11.81
C LEU A 244 -11.26 10.71 11.77
N ILE A 245 -11.44 11.31 10.59
CA ILE A 245 -11.54 12.75 10.44
C ILE A 245 -12.81 13.28 11.13
N ALA A 246 -13.97 12.67 10.86
CA ALA A 246 -15.24 13.13 11.41
C ALA A 246 -15.32 13.02 12.94
N MET A 247 -14.77 11.95 13.53
CA MET A 247 -14.86 11.69 14.97
C MET A 247 -13.71 12.30 15.78
N TYR A 248 -12.51 12.38 15.20
CA TYR A 248 -11.28 12.69 15.93
C TYR A 248 -10.41 13.77 15.28
N ASN A 249 -10.83 14.34 14.14
CA ASN A 249 -10.04 15.29 13.34
C ASN A 249 -8.62 14.78 13.03
N ARG A 250 -8.50 13.48 12.72
CA ARG A 250 -7.23 12.78 12.48
C ARG A 250 -7.25 12.07 11.14
N SER A 251 -6.15 12.15 10.39
CA SER A 251 -5.95 11.32 9.19
C SER A 251 -5.34 9.97 9.57
N LEU A 252 -5.68 8.93 8.81
CA LEU A 252 -5.11 7.59 8.95
C LEU A 252 -3.57 7.61 8.79
N PHE A 253 -3.06 8.57 8.03
CA PHE A 253 -1.64 8.74 7.71
C PHE A 253 -0.90 9.76 8.59
N ASN A 254 -1.61 10.43 9.52
CA ASN A 254 -1.04 11.37 10.51
C ASN A 254 -0.86 10.72 11.90
#